data_AF-A0A222SHF4-F1
#
_entry.id   AF-A0A222SHF4-F1
#
_cell.length_a   1.000
_cell.length_b   1.000
_cell.length_c   1.000
_cell.angle_alpha   90.00
_cell.angle_beta   90.00
_cell.angle_gamma   90.00
#
_symmetry.space_group_name_H-M   'P 1'
#
loop_
_entity.id
_entity.type
_entity.pdbx_description
1 polymer ?
#
loop_
_entity_poly.entity_id
_entity_poly.type
_entity_poly.pdbx_seq_one_letter_code
_entity_poly.pdbx_strand_id
1 'polypeptide(L)'
;MSFTVSGASVFRRFVFTVVPCLFLLVCGQGCGRMQPSPLAASDSLFAAVYADYLLLSGVADPGGRPVPEERSTREIDLLLERHGLPPREFGKLVERYRSRPELWRVVLDEVRSKLKKRQS
;
A
#
# COMPACT_ATOMS: atom_id res chain seq x y z
N MET A 1 38.65 36.40 49.95
CA MET A 1 37.60 35.63 50.64
C MET A 1 36.36 35.59 49.77
N SER A 2 35.85 34.38 49.53
CA SER A 2 34.46 34.03 49.14
C SER A 2 34.00 34.38 47.72
N PHE A 3 33.99 33.42 46.78
CA PHE A 3 32.97 32.39 46.47
C PHE A 3 32.09 32.79 45.28
N THR A 4 32.58 32.51 44.06
CA THR A 4 31.76 32.38 42.86
C THR A 4 31.37 30.92 42.68
N VAL A 5 30.16 30.53 43.10
CA VAL A 5 29.62 29.18 42.86
C VAL A 5 28.83 29.17 41.55
N SER A 6 29.48 28.59 40.54
CA SER A 6 28.96 27.65 39.54
C SER A 6 27.42 27.54 39.42
N GLY A 7 26.82 28.39 38.58
CA GLY A 7 25.38 28.37 38.29
C GLY A 7 25.00 28.08 36.83
N ALA A 8 25.95 27.71 35.96
CA ALA A 8 25.70 27.61 34.51
C ALA A 8 25.68 26.17 33.95
N SER A 9 26.16 25.18 34.70
CA SER A 9 26.42 23.83 34.14
C SER A 9 25.25 22.84 34.25
N VAL A 10 24.20 23.15 35.01
CA VAL A 10 23.08 22.20 35.23
C VAL A 10 21.98 22.40 34.19
N PHE A 11 21.74 23.64 33.74
CA PHE A 11 20.64 23.97 32.83
C PHE A 11 20.84 23.39 31.41
N ARG A 12 22.11 23.26 30.97
CA ARG A 12 22.46 22.77 29.62
C ARG A 12 22.32 21.25 29.45
N ARG A 13 22.25 20.49 30.56
CA ARG A 13 22.11 19.03 30.55
C ARG A 13 20.65 18.56 30.57
N PHE A 14 19.73 19.36 31.10
CA PHE A 14 18.31 18.99 31.15
C PHE A 14 17.65 19.05 29.76
N VAL A 15 18.02 20.05 28.95
CA VAL A 15 17.46 20.24 27.60
C VAL A 15 17.95 19.16 26.63
N PHE A 16 19.17 18.66 26.79
CA PHE A 16 19.76 17.68 25.86
C PHE A 16 19.31 16.23 26.05
N THR A 17 18.72 15.88 27.19
CA THR A 17 18.35 14.48 27.51
C THR A 17 16.85 14.22 27.43
N VAL A 18 16.00 15.22 27.74
CA VAL A 18 14.54 15.04 27.76
C VAL A 18 13.90 15.23 26.37
N VAL A 19 14.45 16.14 25.56
CA VAL A 19 13.97 16.44 24.20
C VAL A 19 14.13 15.27 23.21
N PRO A 20 15.26 14.53 23.14
CA PRO A 20 15.38 13.42 22.19
C PRO A 20 14.49 12.22 22.55
N CYS A 21 14.18 12.00 23.84
CA CYS A 21 13.22 10.97 24.25
C CYS A 21 11.78 11.32 23.86
N LEU A 22 11.38 12.59 23.90
CA LEU A 22 10.04 13.01 23.49
C LEU A 22 9.86 12.93 21.96
N PHE A 23 10.91 13.25 21.19
CA PHE A 23 10.88 13.19 19.72
C PHE A 23 10.87 11.75 19.18
N LEU A 24 11.53 10.81 19.88
CA LEU A 24 11.50 9.38 19.53
C LEU A 24 10.14 8.72 19.79
N LEU A 25 9.31 9.27 20.69
CA LEU A 25 8.01 8.72 21.03
C LEU A 25 6.92 9.05 19.99
N VAL A 26 7.04 10.16 19.26
CA VAL A 26 6.06 10.59 18.24
C VAL A 26 6.28 9.87 16.90
N CYS A 27 7.51 9.46 16.58
CA CYS A 27 7.81 8.72 15.34
C CYS A 27 7.56 7.20 15.45
N GLY A 28 7.25 6.68 16.65
CA GLY A 28 7.07 5.24 16.91
C GLY A 28 5.69 4.67 16.62
N GLN A 29 4.69 5.48 16.26
CA GLN A 29 3.33 4.99 15.94
C GLN A 29 3.11 4.71 14.44
N GLY A 30 4.17 4.73 13.63
CA GLY A 30 4.12 4.34 12.22
C GLY A 30 4.32 2.83 12.04
N CYS A 31 3.39 2.20 11.32
CA CYS A 31 3.36 0.76 10.98
C CYS A 31 3.00 -0.17 12.14
N GLY A 32 1.84 0.06 12.75
CA GLY A 32 1.00 -1.08 13.10
C GLY A 32 0.84 -1.93 11.84
N ARG A 33 1.61 -3.02 11.75
CA ARG A 33 1.37 -4.11 10.79
C ARG A 33 0.01 -4.67 11.17
N MET A 34 -1.02 -4.01 10.63
CA MET A 34 -2.36 -4.53 10.55
C MET A 34 -2.18 -5.80 9.74
N GLN A 35 -2.11 -6.95 10.43
CA GLN A 35 -2.06 -8.23 9.74
C GLN A 35 -3.26 -8.22 8.80
N PRO A 36 -3.05 -8.35 7.48
CA PRO A 36 -4.17 -8.34 6.56
C PRO A 36 -5.07 -9.49 6.98
N SER A 37 -6.28 -9.15 7.44
CA SER A 37 -7.32 -10.15 7.60
C SER A 37 -7.37 -10.95 6.29
N PRO A 38 -7.49 -12.28 6.36
CA PRO A 38 -7.44 -13.12 5.17
C PRO A 38 -8.46 -12.58 4.17
N LEU A 39 -7.94 -12.01 3.08
CA LEU A 39 -8.74 -11.44 2.02
C LEU A 39 -9.60 -12.57 1.45
N ALA A 40 -10.88 -12.31 1.16
CA ALA A 40 -11.74 -13.35 0.63
C ALA A 40 -11.16 -13.90 -0.67
N ALA A 41 -11.40 -15.19 -0.97
CA ALA A 41 -10.85 -15.83 -2.15
C ALA A 41 -11.18 -15.05 -3.45
N SER A 42 -12.41 -14.52 -3.55
CA SER A 42 -12.86 -13.69 -4.67
C SER A 42 -12.08 -12.38 -4.81
N ASP A 43 -11.74 -11.75 -3.68
CA ASP A 43 -10.99 -10.49 -3.64
C ASP A 43 -9.51 -10.73 -3.98
N SER A 44 -8.94 -11.87 -3.59
CA SER A 44 -7.60 -12.29 -4.00
C SER A 44 -7.51 -12.59 -5.50
N LEU A 45 -8.55 -13.23 -6.06
CA LEU A 45 -8.67 -13.45 -7.51
C LEU A 45 -8.81 -12.13 -8.26
N PHE A 46 -9.64 -11.21 -7.77
CA PHE A 46 -9.72 -9.86 -8.32
C PHE A 46 -8.37 -9.16 -8.30
N ALA A 47 -7.64 -9.23 -7.19
CA ALA A 47 -6.31 -8.64 -7.09
C ALA A 47 -5.32 -9.25 -8.09
N ALA A 48 -5.43 -10.55 -8.39
CA ALA A 48 -4.61 -11.21 -9.40
C ALA A 48 -4.96 -10.73 -10.83
N VAL A 49 -6.25 -10.71 -11.17
CA VAL A 49 -6.78 -10.17 -12.43
C VAL A 49 -6.31 -8.74 -12.65
N TYR A 50 -6.48 -7.88 -11.65
CA TYR A 50 -6.16 -6.47 -11.75
C TYR A 50 -4.64 -6.23 -11.84
N ALA A 51 -3.82 -7.02 -11.15
CA ALA A 51 -2.37 -6.96 -11.32
C ALA A 51 -1.94 -7.32 -12.74
N ASP A 52 -2.52 -8.37 -13.33
CA ASP A 52 -2.25 -8.76 -14.73
C ASP A 52 -2.66 -7.66 -15.69
N TYR A 53 -3.84 -7.08 -15.48
CA TYR A 53 -4.33 -5.96 -16.26
C TYR A 53 -3.36 -4.78 -16.20
N LEU A 54 -2.85 -4.43 -15.01
CA LEU A 54 -1.90 -3.32 -14.85
C LEU A 54 -0.56 -3.58 -15.55
N LEU A 55 -0.02 -4.79 -15.47
CA LEU A 55 1.19 -5.18 -16.22
C LEU A 55 0.97 -5.09 -17.72
N LEU A 56 -0.17 -5.60 -18.19
CA LEU A 56 -0.57 -5.58 -19.57
C LEU A 56 -0.80 -4.14 -20.08
N SER A 57 -1.39 -3.27 -19.27
CA SER A 57 -1.64 -1.87 -19.63
C SER A 57 -0.38 -1.01 -19.71
N GLY A 58 0.79 -1.52 -19.32
CA GLY A 58 2.03 -0.75 -19.28
C GLY A 58 2.08 0.29 -18.15
N VAL A 59 1.00 0.51 -17.40
CA VAL A 59 0.96 1.39 -16.21
C VAL A 59 1.97 0.95 -15.15
N ALA A 60 2.25 -0.35 -15.09
CA ALA A 60 3.24 -0.91 -14.18
C ALA A 60 4.66 -1.03 -14.76
N ASP A 61 4.90 -0.62 -16.02
CA ASP A 61 6.22 -0.67 -16.66
C ASP A 61 7.04 0.61 -16.36
N PRO A 62 8.17 0.51 -15.64
CA PRO A 62 9.04 1.66 -15.40
C PRO A 62 9.69 2.20 -16.68
N GLY A 63 9.69 1.42 -17.78
CA GLY A 63 10.19 1.81 -19.09
C GLY A 63 9.21 2.61 -19.95
N GLY A 64 7.98 2.86 -19.46
CA GLY A 64 7.07 3.87 -19.98
C GLY A 64 6.79 3.79 -21.49
N ARG A 65 6.60 2.59 -22.05
CA ARG A 65 6.13 2.50 -23.44
C ARG A 65 4.64 2.86 -23.47
N PRO A 66 4.20 3.79 -24.33
CA PRO A 66 2.78 4.07 -24.50
C PRO A 66 2.10 2.81 -25.04
N VAL A 67 1.26 2.20 -24.21
CA VAL A 67 0.39 1.08 -24.60
C VAL A 67 -0.90 1.69 -25.17
N PRO A 68 -1.46 1.14 -26.26
CA PRO A 68 -2.71 1.63 -26.82
C PRO A 68 -3.81 1.71 -25.75
N GLU A 69 -4.44 2.88 -25.64
CA GLU A 69 -5.46 3.22 -24.64
C GLU A 69 -6.71 2.33 -24.72
N GLU A 70 -6.91 1.64 -25.84
CA GLU A 70 -8.12 0.89 -26.13
C GLU A 70 -7.79 -0.60 -26.25
N ARG A 71 -7.69 -1.28 -25.11
CA ARG A 71 -7.70 -2.75 -25.11
C ARG A 71 -9.09 -3.24 -25.48
N SER A 72 -9.15 -4.15 -26.44
CA SER A 72 -10.43 -4.72 -26.85
C SER A 72 -11.10 -5.42 -25.66
N THR A 73 -12.43 -5.32 -25.55
CA THR A 73 -13.22 -6.02 -24.53
C THR A 73 -12.88 -7.52 -24.48
N ARG A 74 -12.56 -8.11 -25.64
CA ARG A 74 -12.14 -9.50 -25.77
C ARG A 74 -10.86 -9.84 -24.99
N GLU A 75 -9.90 -8.93 -24.90
CA GLU A 75 -8.68 -9.16 -24.12
C GLU A 75 -8.95 -9.17 -22.62
N ILE A 76 -9.88 -8.31 -22.18
CA ILE A 76 -10.31 -8.26 -20.77
C ILE A 76 -11.08 -9.54 -20.43
N ASP A 77 -11.98 -10.00 -21.31
CA ASP A 77 -12.71 -11.24 -21.12
C ASP A 77 -11.77 -12.46 -21.03
N LEU A 78 -10.76 -12.56 -21.91
CA LEU A 78 -9.76 -13.62 -21.84
C LEU A 78 -8.94 -13.59 -20.56
N LEU A 79 -8.62 -12.39 -20.06
CA LEU A 79 -7.90 -12.22 -18.81
C LEU A 79 -8.76 -12.65 -17.62
N LEU A 80 -10.04 -12.31 -17.62
CA LEU A 80 -11.01 -12.75 -16.62
C LEU A 80 -11.19 -14.27 -16.62
N GLU A 81 -11.33 -14.88 -17.80
CA GLU A 81 -11.42 -16.33 -17.98
C GLU A 81 -10.16 -17.05 -17.47
N ARG A 82 -8.97 -16.53 -17.77
CA ARG A 82 -7.69 -17.11 -17.31
C ARG A 82 -7.61 -17.24 -15.79
N HIS A 83 -8.22 -16.30 -15.07
CA HIS A 83 -8.25 -16.28 -13.60
C HIS A 83 -9.52 -16.90 -13.02
N GLY A 84 -10.41 -17.47 -13.86
CA GLY A 84 -11.67 -18.07 -13.42
C GLY A 84 -12.64 -17.09 -12.78
N LEU A 85 -12.53 -15.79 -13.09
CA LEU A 85 -13.39 -14.74 -12.53
C LEU A 85 -14.39 -14.28 -13.59
N PRO A 86 -15.65 -14.73 -13.59
CA PRO A 86 -16.59 -14.38 -14.64
C PRO A 86 -16.90 -12.86 -14.63
N PRO A 87 -17.14 -12.23 -15.80
CA PRO A 87 -17.36 -10.77 -15.89
C PRO A 87 -18.45 -10.22 -14.98
N ARG A 88 -19.53 -11.00 -14.76
CA ARG A 88 -20.62 -10.63 -13.84
C ARG A 88 -20.15 -10.53 -12.38
N GLU A 89 -19.28 -11.43 -11.95
CA GLU A 89 -18.73 -11.41 -10.59
C GLU A 89 -17.67 -10.31 -10.45
N PHE A 90 -16.87 -10.07 -11.49
CA PHE A 90 -15.95 -8.93 -11.52
C PHE A 90 -16.70 -7.61 -11.29
N GLY A 91 -17.80 -7.38 -12.01
CA GLY A 91 -18.64 -6.18 -11.83
C GLY A 91 -19.20 -6.05 -10.40
N LYS A 92 -19.68 -7.16 -9.81
CA LYS A 92 -20.16 -7.16 -8.41
C LYS A 92 -19.06 -6.78 -7.42
N LEU A 93 -17.83 -7.25 -7.64
CA LEU A 93 -16.69 -6.89 -6.80
C LEU A 93 -16.34 -5.41 -6.92
N VAL A 94 -16.35 -4.86 -8.14
CA VAL A 94 -16.16 -3.42 -8.36
C VAL A 94 -17.20 -2.59 -7.60
N GLU A 95 -18.48 -2.93 -7.70
CA GLU A 95 -19.55 -2.22 -6.97
C GLU A 95 -19.42 -2.37 -5.44
N ARG A 96 -18.97 -3.54 -4.97
CA ARG A 96 -18.66 -3.77 -3.56
C ARG A 96 -17.54 -2.86 -3.08
N TYR A 97 -16.45 -2.73 -3.84
CA TYR A 97 -15.33 -1.86 -3.49
C TYR A 97 -15.70 -0.39 -3.53
N ARG A 98 -16.58 0.01 -4.47
CA ARG A 98 -17.13 1.37 -4.53
C ARG A 98 -17.91 1.73 -3.26
N SER A 99 -18.65 0.76 -2.71
CA SER A 99 -19.43 0.93 -1.48
C SER A 99 -18.61 0.81 -0.19
N ARG A 100 -17.38 0.27 -0.29
CA ARG A 100 -16.49 -0.05 0.85
C ARG A 100 -15.04 0.34 0.53
N PRO A 101 -14.70 1.65 0.64
CA PRO A 101 -13.36 2.14 0.29
C PRO A 101 -12.24 1.54 1.15
N GLU A 102 -12.53 1.12 2.38
CA GLU A 102 -11.59 0.41 3.25
C GLU A 102 -11.19 -0.95 2.67
N LEU A 103 -12.13 -1.70 2.09
CA LEU A 103 -11.86 -2.98 1.44
C LEU A 103 -11.03 -2.77 0.17
N TRP A 104 -11.32 -1.70 -0.59
CA TRP A 104 -10.53 -1.35 -1.76
C TRP A 104 -9.04 -1.12 -1.42
N ARG A 105 -8.75 -0.47 -0.30
CA ARG A 105 -7.37 -0.26 0.16
C ARG A 105 -6.64 -1.59 0.39
N VAL A 106 -7.30 -2.55 1.04
CA VAL A 106 -6.70 -3.88 1.29
C VAL A 106 -6.46 -4.63 -0.03
N VAL A 107 -7.41 -4.57 -0.96
CA VAL A 107 -7.26 -5.15 -2.31
C VAL A 107 -6.09 -4.51 -3.05
N LEU A 108 -5.93 -3.19 -2.99
CA LEU A 108 -4.82 -2.49 -3.63
C LEU A 108 -3.46 -2.87 -3.05
N ASP A 109 -3.37 -3.09 -1.74
CA ASP A 109 -2.12 -3.55 -1.12
C ASP A 109 -1.77 -4.98 -1.56
N GLU A 110 -2.77 -5.86 -1.72
CA GLU A 110 -2.58 -7.18 -2.32
C GLU A 110 -2.14 -7.09 -3.79
N VAL A 111 -2.76 -6.21 -4.59
CA VAL A 111 -2.35 -5.95 -5.99
C VAL A 111 -0.88 -5.53 -6.05
N ARG A 112 -0.46 -4.58 -5.21
CA ARG A 112 0.94 -4.12 -5.14
C ARG A 112 1.90 -5.25 -4.78
N SER A 113 1.52 -6.10 -3.83
CA SER A 113 2.30 -7.29 -3.45
C SER A 113 2.47 -8.24 -4.65
N LYS A 114 1.39 -8.53 -5.37
CA LYS A 114 1.42 -9.38 -6.57
C LYS A 114 2.23 -8.77 -7.71
N LEU A 115 2.15 -7.45 -7.92
CA LEU A 115 2.95 -6.75 -8.93
C LEU A 115 4.44 -6.87 -8.64
N LYS A 116 4.87 -6.57 -7.40
CA LYS A 116 6.28 -6.70 -6.99
C LYS A 116 6.81 -8.11 -7.22
N LYS A 117 6.02 -9.13 -6.89
CA LYS A 117 6.39 -10.53 -7.10
C LYS A 117 6.59 -10.90 -8.58
N ARG A 118 5.93 -10.22 -9.50
CA ARG A 118 5.99 -10.51 -10.95
C ARG A 118 7.07 -9.71 -11.68
N GLN A 119 7.52 -8.62 -11.07
CA GLN A 119 8.58 -7.76 -11.60
C GLN A 119 9.97 -8.12 -11.06
N SER A 120 10.02 -8.92 -10.00
CA SER A 120 11.25 -9.50 -9.44
C SER A 120 11.63 -10.78 -10.15
#